data_AF-A0A256A9P1-F1
#
_entry.id   AF-A0A256A9P1-F1
#
_cell.length_a   1.000
_cell.length_b   1.000
_cell.length_c   1.000
_cell.angle_alpha   90.00
_cell.angle_beta   90.00
_cell.angle_gamma   90.00
#
_symmetry.space_group_name_H-M   'P 1'
#
loop_
_entity.id
_entity.type
_entity.pdbx_description
1 polymer ?
#
loop_
_entity_poly.entity_id
_entity_poly.type
_entity_poly.pdbx_seq_one_letter_code
_entity_poly.pdbx_strand_id
1 'polypeptide(L)'
;MGKLLILCVFCGLLCCNSIKNNPFTYKQTTKELWIDSYKYEVFYGCIKEGLGNDSLRILLRNKDLFNPNLELDIETINHARGLGAIFIEKIPQPYIKIDKGEEHLRNKNFISYNCLRYYASKELDSIANEEYRKNEKSRRKV
;
A
#
# COMPACT_ATOMS: atom_id res chain seq x y z
N MET A 1 -37.16 31.24 12.44
CA MET A 1 -35.88 30.69 12.94
C MET A 1 -35.91 29.17 13.22
N GLY A 2 -37.06 28.50 13.33
CA GLY A 2 -37.11 27.04 13.61
C GLY A 2 -36.78 26.11 12.41
N LYS A 3 -36.94 26.55 11.16
CA LYS A 3 -36.71 25.71 9.98
C LYS A 3 -35.23 25.47 9.66
N LEU A 4 -34.34 26.40 10.04
CA LEU A 4 -32.89 26.26 9.80
C LEU A 4 -32.25 25.26 10.76
N LEU A 5 -32.77 25.15 11.99
CA LEU A 5 -32.26 24.24 13.02
C LEU A 5 -32.51 22.77 12.66
N ILE A 6 -33.65 22.47 12.03
CA ILE A 6 -34.01 21.11 11.62
C ILE A 6 -33.09 20.58 10.51
N LEU A 7 -32.61 21.45 9.61
CA LEU A 7 -31.72 21.07 8.52
C LEU A 7 -30.32 20.67 9.04
N CYS A 8 -29.82 21.37 10.07
CA CYS A 8 -28.53 21.05 10.71
C CYS A 8 -28.55 19.72 11.47
N VAL A 9 -29.69 19.34 12.08
CA VAL A 9 -29.82 18.05 12.78
C VAL A 9 -29.80 16.87 11.80
N PHE A 10 -30.39 17.00 10.61
CA PHE A 10 -30.35 15.93 9.60
C PHE A 10 -28.98 15.74 8.95
N CYS A 11 -28.19 16.81 8.77
CA CYS A 11 -26.82 16.69 8.25
C CYS A 11 -25.85 15.99 9.23
N GLY A 12 -26.09 16.06 10.54
CA GLY A 12 -25.24 15.41 11.55
C GLY A 12 -25.33 13.88 11.54
N LEU A 13 -26.47 13.31 11.14
CA LEU A 13 -26.72 11.86 11.17
C LEU A 13 -26.16 11.10 9.95
N LEU A 14 -25.85 11.79 8.85
CA LEU A 14 -25.29 11.17 7.65
C LEU A 14 -23.75 11.02 7.68
N CYS A 15 -23.08 11.57 8.69
CA CYS A 15 -21.61 11.57 8.76
C CYS A 15 -21.01 10.45 9.62
N CYS A 16 -21.82 9.60 10.27
CA CYS A 16 -21.33 8.46 11.04
C CYS A 16 -21.23 7.18 10.21
N ASN A 17 -20.38 7.19 9.18
CA ASN A 17 -19.83 5.94 8.68
C ASN A 17 -18.80 5.47 9.71
N SER A 18 -19.21 4.63 10.66
CA SER A 18 -18.27 3.88 11.49
C SER A 18 -17.33 3.14 10.55
N ILE A 19 -16.04 3.45 10.57
CA ILE A 19 -15.03 2.67 9.85
C ILE A 19 -15.09 1.27 10.45
N LYS A 20 -15.73 0.34 9.73
CA LYS A 20 -15.72 -1.07 10.09
C LYS A 20 -14.31 -1.57 9.80
N ASN A 21 -13.46 -1.53 10.82
CA ASN A 21 -12.21 -2.27 10.80
C ASN A 21 -12.60 -3.75 10.86
N ASN A 22 -12.68 -4.40 9.70
CA ASN A 22 -12.81 -5.84 9.67
C ASN A 22 -11.56 -6.40 10.36
N PRO A 23 -11.69 -7.28 11.37
CA PRO A 23 -10.54 -7.92 11.97
C PRO A 23 -9.77 -8.67 10.87
N PHE A 24 -8.44 -8.65 10.96
CA PHE A 24 -7.61 -9.43 10.06
C PHE A 24 -8.06 -10.89 10.10
N THR A 25 -8.26 -11.47 8.92
CA THR A 25 -8.69 -12.85 8.75
C THR A 25 -7.85 -13.50 7.66
N TYR A 26 -7.40 -14.72 7.92
CA TYR A 26 -6.76 -15.56 6.92
C TYR A 26 -7.75 -16.07 5.85
N LYS A 27 -9.06 -15.91 6.07
CA LYS A 27 -10.09 -16.23 5.09
C LYS A 27 -10.26 -15.06 4.13
N GLN A 28 -9.62 -15.17 2.97
CA GLN A 28 -9.74 -14.24 1.86
C GLN A 28 -10.31 -14.97 0.63
N THR A 29 -11.04 -14.26 -0.22
CA THR A 29 -11.36 -14.80 -1.55
C THR A 29 -10.08 -14.90 -2.40
N THR A 30 -10.05 -15.79 -3.39
CA THR A 30 -8.90 -15.90 -4.33
C THR A 30 -8.56 -14.55 -4.98
N LYS A 31 -9.57 -13.74 -5.28
CA LYS A 31 -9.40 -12.39 -5.82
C LYS A 31 -8.70 -11.47 -4.82
N GLU A 32 -9.21 -11.37 -3.59
CA GLU A 32 -8.65 -10.50 -2.56
C GLU A 32 -7.21 -10.90 -2.25
N LEU A 33 -6.96 -12.20 -2.09
CA LEU A 33 -5.62 -12.74 -1.88
C LEU A 33 -4.67 -12.35 -3.02
N TRP A 34 -5.10 -12.49 -4.27
CA TRP A 34 -4.28 -12.11 -5.43
C TRP A 34 -3.96 -10.61 -5.44
N ILE A 35 -4.97 -9.76 -5.21
CA ILE A 35 -4.82 -8.30 -5.18
C ILE A 35 -3.90 -7.88 -4.03
N ASP A 36 -4.10 -8.43 -2.84
CA ASP A 36 -3.28 -8.12 -1.66
C ASP A 36 -1.83 -8.54 -1.88
N SER A 37 -1.59 -9.68 -2.54
CA SER A 37 -0.24 -10.11 -2.89
C SER A 37 0.41 -9.23 -3.94
N TYR A 38 -0.32 -8.81 -4.96
CA TYR A 38 0.20 -7.87 -5.96
C TYR A 38 0.63 -6.56 -5.26
N LYS A 39 -0.26 -5.99 -4.44
CA LYS A 39 0.02 -4.77 -3.67
C LYS A 39 1.17 -4.96 -2.69
N TYR A 40 1.27 -6.13 -2.08
CA TYR A 40 2.37 -6.48 -1.18
C TYR A 40 3.72 -6.46 -1.92
N GLU A 41 3.78 -6.99 -3.15
CA GLU A 41 5.00 -6.94 -3.96
C GLU A 41 5.36 -5.51 -4.39
N VAL A 42 4.37 -4.65 -4.65
CA VAL A 42 4.60 -3.20 -4.84
C VAL A 42 5.18 -2.57 -3.58
N PHE A 43 4.59 -2.82 -2.41
CA PHE A 43 5.09 -2.32 -1.13
C PHE A 43 6.52 -2.78 -0.87
N TYR A 44 6.80 -4.05 -1.13
CA TYR A 44 8.11 -4.64 -0.97
C TYR A 44 9.15 -3.98 -1.90
N GLY A 45 8.82 -3.77 -3.18
CA GLY A 45 9.67 -3.04 -4.12
C GLY A 45 9.99 -1.61 -3.64
N CYS A 46 8.96 -0.91 -3.14
CA CYS A 46 9.09 0.44 -2.59
C CYS A 46 10.04 0.50 -1.38
N ILE A 47 9.87 -0.41 -0.40
CA ILE A 47 10.72 -0.45 0.78
C ILE A 47 12.16 -0.80 0.42
N LYS A 48 12.34 -1.78 -0.48
CA LYS A 48 13.66 -2.23 -0.92
C LYS A 48 14.43 -1.08 -1.57
N GLU A 49 13.82 -0.41 -2.54
CA GLU A 49 14.46 0.68 -3.27
C GLU A 49 14.71 1.88 -2.34
N GLY A 50 13.71 2.27 -1.55
CA GLY A 50 13.81 3.43 -0.67
C GLY A 50 14.88 3.30 0.41
N LEU A 51 15.06 2.12 0.98
CA LEU A 51 16.06 1.90 2.04
C LEU A 51 17.46 1.64 1.48
N GLY A 52 17.59 1.24 0.21
CA GLY A 52 18.88 0.91 -0.42
C GLY A 52 19.69 -0.17 0.30
N ASN A 53 19.06 -0.98 1.15
CA ASN A 53 19.74 -1.92 2.04
C ASN A 53 19.09 -3.30 2.04
N ASP A 54 19.85 -4.29 1.55
CA ASP A 54 19.43 -5.69 1.48
C ASP A 54 19.32 -6.39 2.84
N SER A 55 19.84 -5.79 3.92
CA SER A 55 19.81 -6.38 5.26
C SER A 55 18.39 -6.53 5.80
N LEU A 56 17.50 -5.57 5.51
CA LEU A 56 16.08 -5.69 5.89
C LEU A 56 15.42 -6.84 5.13
N ARG A 57 15.74 -7.00 3.84
CA ARG A 57 15.25 -8.12 3.03
C ARG A 57 15.70 -9.46 3.62
N ILE A 58 16.96 -9.59 4.00
CA ILE A 58 17.50 -10.81 4.61
C ILE A 58 16.78 -11.08 5.94
N LEU A 59 16.62 -10.05 6.77
CA LEU A 59 15.97 -10.18 8.07
C LEU A 59 14.51 -10.62 7.94
N LEU A 60 13.75 -9.98 7.05
CA LEU A 60 12.37 -10.37 6.77
C LEU A 60 12.31 -11.80 6.23
N ARG A 61 13.24 -12.22 5.35
CA ARG A 61 13.17 -13.56 4.73
C ARG A 61 13.37 -14.67 5.75
N ASN A 62 14.15 -14.38 6.77
CA ASN A 62 14.50 -15.33 7.81
C ASN A 62 13.48 -15.35 8.97
N LYS A 63 12.63 -14.33 9.09
CA LYS A 63 11.75 -14.14 10.26
C LYS A 63 10.27 -14.07 9.93
N ASP A 64 9.94 -13.64 8.71
CA ASP A 64 8.58 -13.41 8.28
C ASP A 64 8.14 -14.50 7.31
N LEU A 65 6.89 -14.94 7.48
CA LEU A 65 6.21 -15.72 6.46
C LEU A 65 5.73 -14.73 5.40
N PHE A 66 6.67 -14.30 4.56
CA PHE A 66 6.39 -13.53 3.35
C PHE A 66 5.16 -14.11 2.67
N ASN A 67 4.20 -13.25 2.28
CA ASN A 67 2.94 -13.68 1.69
C ASN A 67 3.23 -14.72 0.58
N PRO A 68 2.96 -16.01 0.84
CA PRO A 68 3.41 -17.10 -0.02
C PRO A 68 2.40 -17.24 -1.15
N ASN A 69 2.18 -16.18 -1.92
CA ASN A 69 1.21 -16.26 -3.00
C ASN A 69 1.85 -16.87 -4.23
N LEU A 70 1.69 -18.18 -4.33
CA LEU A 70 2.09 -19.03 -5.46
C LEU A 70 1.33 -18.69 -6.76
N GLU A 71 0.34 -17.80 -6.71
CA GLU A 71 -0.48 -17.45 -7.88
C GLU A 71 0.06 -16.30 -8.74
N LEU A 72 1.04 -15.54 -8.24
CA LEU A 72 1.71 -14.52 -9.04
C LEU A 72 2.86 -15.15 -9.81
N ASP A 73 2.85 -14.99 -11.13
CA ASP A 73 4.00 -15.33 -11.95
C ASP A 73 5.15 -14.32 -11.77
N ILE A 74 6.35 -14.70 -12.23
CA ILE A 74 7.57 -13.91 -12.06
C ILE A 74 7.48 -12.56 -12.77
N GLU A 75 6.81 -12.47 -13.92
CA GLU A 75 6.66 -11.23 -14.67
C GLU A 75 5.79 -10.24 -13.89
N THR A 76 4.65 -10.71 -13.38
CA THR A 76 3.74 -9.93 -12.53
C THR A 76 4.45 -9.44 -11.27
N ILE A 77 5.24 -10.29 -10.61
CA ILE A 77 6.03 -9.92 -9.43
C ILE A 77 7.04 -8.82 -9.77
N ASN A 78 7.79 -8.97 -10.87
CA ASN A 78 8.79 -7.99 -11.29
C ASN A 78 8.15 -6.64 -11.66
N HIS A 79 7.02 -6.67 -12.36
CA HIS A 79 6.24 -5.48 -12.68
C HIS A 79 5.79 -4.76 -11.41
N ALA A 80 5.16 -5.48 -10.46
CA ALA A 80 4.71 -4.91 -9.19
C ALA A 80 5.87 -4.27 -8.42
N ARG A 81 7.00 -4.98 -8.26
CA ARG A 81 8.18 -4.44 -7.58
C ARG A 81 8.73 -3.18 -8.27
N GLY A 82 8.74 -3.17 -9.60
CA GLY A 82 9.15 -2.01 -10.40
C GLY A 82 8.29 -0.79 -10.15
N LEU A 83 6.96 -0.95 -10.05
CA LEU A 83 6.06 0.16 -9.69
C LEU A 83 6.39 0.76 -8.33
N GLY A 84 6.70 -0.09 -7.34
CA GLY A 84 7.10 0.36 -6.00
C GLY A 84 8.40 1.17 -6.03
N ALA A 85 9.40 0.70 -6.79
CA ALA A 85 10.66 1.39 -6.96
C ALA A 85 10.49 2.78 -7.63
N ILE A 86 9.74 2.83 -8.74
CA ILE A 86 9.45 4.09 -9.45
C ILE A 86 8.71 5.08 -8.54
N PHE A 87 7.78 4.60 -7.71
CA PHE A 87 7.05 5.46 -6.79
C PHE A 87 7.99 6.11 -5.77
N ILE A 88 8.89 5.33 -5.14
CA ILE A 88 9.74 5.87 -4.08
C ILE A 88 10.83 6.81 -4.60
N GLU A 89 11.29 6.66 -5.85
CA GLU A 89 12.21 7.61 -6.48
C GLU A 89 11.58 8.99 -6.71
N LYS A 90 10.25 9.04 -6.89
CA LYS A 90 9.51 10.26 -7.20
C LYS A 90 9.03 11.02 -5.96
N ILE A 91 9.27 10.52 -4.75
CA ILE A 91 8.79 11.22 -3.55
C ILE A 91 9.55 12.54 -3.38
N PRO A 92 8.85 13.64 -3.05
CA PRO A 92 9.51 14.89 -2.74
C PRO A 92 10.30 14.74 -1.44
N GLN A 93 11.40 15.51 -1.35
CA GLN A 93 12.13 15.65 -0.10
C GLN A 93 11.21 16.26 0.97
N PRO A 94 11.14 15.67 2.17
CA PRO A 94 10.27 16.18 3.21
C PRO A 94 10.81 17.50 3.77
N TYR A 95 9.89 18.40 4.11
CA TYR A 95 10.23 19.57 4.91
C TYR A 95 10.29 19.16 6.38
N ILE A 96 11.50 19.15 6.95
CA ILE A 96 11.76 18.82 8.35
C ILE A 96 12.38 20.04 9.02
N LYS A 97 11.74 20.56 10.07
CA LYS A 97 12.36 21.54 10.96
C LYS A 97 13.44 20.83 11.76
N ILE A 98 14.68 21.29 11.67
CA ILE A 98 15.82 20.71 12.39
C ILE A 98 16.16 21.64 13.55
N ASP A 99 15.83 21.22 14.77
CA ASP A 99 16.21 21.92 15.99
C ASP A 99 17.63 21.48 16.44
N LYS A 100 18.24 22.25 17.37
CA LYS A 100 19.59 21.98 17.87
C LYS A 100 19.63 20.60 18.55
N GLY A 101 20.53 19.72 18.10
CA GLY A 101 20.64 18.33 18.58
C GLY A 101 19.89 17.30 17.72
N GLU A 102 19.17 17.73 16.69
CA GLU A 102 18.44 16.85 15.76
C GLU A 102 19.08 16.76 14.37
N GLU A 103 20.37 17.06 14.25
CA GLU A 103 21.07 17.13 12.96
C GLU A 103 21.04 15.80 12.18
N HIS A 104 20.84 14.67 12.88
CA HIS A 104 20.68 13.34 12.31
C HIS A 104 19.42 13.16 11.44
N LEU A 105 18.43 14.07 11.56
CA LEU A 105 17.23 14.10 10.72
C LEU A 105 17.47 14.72 9.34
N ARG A 106 18.62 15.38 9.14
CA ARG A 106 18.98 15.97 7.86
C ARG A 106 19.03 14.90 6.76
N ASN A 107 18.40 15.20 5.62
CA ASN A 107 18.33 14.32 4.45
C ASN A 107 17.64 12.96 4.72
N LYS A 108 16.85 12.84 5.79
CA LYS A 108 16.02 11.65 6.03
C LYS A 108 14.71 11.78 5.24
N ASN A 109 14.27 10.64 4.71
CA ASN A 109 13.00 10.49 4.00
C ASN A 109 12.02 9.65 4.82
N PHE A 110 10.74 9.93 4.71
CA PHE A 110 9.67 9.11 5.29
C PHE A 110 9.35 7.90 4.40
N ILE A 111 10.34 7.04 4.14
CA ILE A 111 10.24 5.93 3.18
C ILE A 111 9.10 4.98 3.55
N SER A 112 9.13 4.41 4.75
CA SER A 112 8.14 3.43 5.19
C SER A 112 6.72 3.98 5.18
N TYR A 113 6.55 5.23 5.60
CA TYR A 113 5.26 5.90 5.61
C TYR A 113 4.73 6.15 4.19
N ASN A 114 5.57 6.59 3.26
CA ASN A 114 5.16 6.78 1.87
C ASN A 114 4.82 5.45 1.19
N CYS A 115 5.62 4.39 1.41
CA CYS A 115 5.30 3.06 0.89
C CYS A 115 3.99 2.53 1.45
N LEU A 116 3.73 2.69 2.75
CA LEU A 116 2.47 2.27 3.38
C LEU A 116 1.28 3.06 2.83
N ARG A 117 1.44 4.37 2.65
CA ARG A 117 0.41 5.21 2.03
C ARG A 117 0.10 4.79 0.60
N TYR A 118 1.13 4.45 -0.18
CA TYR A 118 0.93 4.00 -1.55
C TYR A 118 0.25 2.63 -1.60
N TYR A 119 0.66 1.71 -0.71
CA TYR A 119 -0.01 0.42 -0.50
C TYR A 119 -1.52 0.60 -0.23
N ALA A 120 -1.89 1.60 0.57
CA ALA A 120 -3.28 1.89 0.91
C ALA A 120 -3.99 2.85 -0.07
N SER A 121 -3.36 3.21 -1.19
CA SER A 121 -3.89 4.24 -2.10
C SER A 121 -4.94 3.67 -3.07
N LYS A 122 -5.93 4.50 -3.42
CA LYS A 122 -6.92 4.19 -4.47
C LYS A 122 -6.28 3.99 -5.85
N GLU A 123 -5.16 4.67 -6.09
CA GLU A 123 -4.38 4.52 -7.31
C GLU A 123 -3.87 3.09 -7.44
N LEU A 124 -3.18 2.60 -6.41
CA LEU A 124 -2.68 1.24 -6.41
C LEU A 124 -3.81 0.20 -6.40
N ASP A 125 -4.91 0.46 -5.70
CA ASP A 125 -6.10 -0.39 -5.76
C ASP A 125 -6.63 -0.52 -7.20
N SER A 126 -6.66 0.58 -7.96
CA SER A 126 -7.10 0.58 -9.35
C SER A 126 -6.16 -0.27 -10.22
N ILE A 127 -4.85 -0.07 -10.09
CA ILE A 127 -3.82 -0.81 -10.84
C ILE A 127 -3.92 -2.31 -10.53
N ALA A 128 -3.98 -2.69 -9.25
CA ALA A 128 -4.04 -4.09 -8.84
C ALA A 128 -5.31 -4.79 -9.36
N ASN A 129 -6.45 -4.10 -9.37
CA ASN A 129 -7.69 -4.64 -9.95
C ASN A 129 -7.59 -4.81 -11.48
N GLU A 130 -6.91 -3.90 -12.18
CA GLU A 130 -6.69 -4.02 -13.62
C GLU A 130 -5.79 -5.23 -13.95
N GLU A 131 -4.68 -5.37 -13.23
CA GLU A 131 -3.75 -6.50 -13.38
C GLU A 131 -4.43 -7.84 -13.07
N TYR A 132 -5.27 -7.89 -12.02
CA TYR A 132 -6.07 -9.08 -11.73
C TYR A 132 -6.97 -9.48 -12.91
N ARG A 133 -7.66 -8.51 -13.52
CA ARG A 133 -8.52 -8.75 -14.70
C ARG A 133 -7.72 -9.23 -15.91
N LYS A 134 -6.48 -8.76 -16.09
CA LYS A 134 -5.58 -9.24 -17.16
C LYS A 134 -5.19 -10.70 -16.90
N ASN A 135 -4.79 -11.03 -15.68
CA ASN A 135 -4.48 -12.40 -15.27
C ASN A 135 -5.68 -13.35 -15.45
N GLU A 136 -6.88 -12.97 -15.01
CA GLU A 136 -8.10 -13.77 -15.21
C GLU A 136 -8.38 -14.05 -16.70
N LYS A 137 -8.21 -13.05 -17.57
CA LYS A 137 -8.39 -13.23 -19.01
C LYS A 137 -7.34 -14.17 -19.61
N SER A 138 -6.10 -14.09 -19.14
CA SER A 138 -5.02 -14.99 -19.57
C SER A 138 -5.33 -16.44 -19.19
N ARG A 139 -5.74 -16.69 -17.94
CA ARG A 139 -6.10 -18.01 -17.43
C ARG A 139 -7.28 -18.66 -18.15
N ARG A 140 -8.19 -17.89 -18.74
CA ARG A 140 -9.34 -18.41 -19.52
C ARG A 140 -9.03 -18.73 -20.98
N LYS A 141 -7.89 -18.27 -21.50
CA LYS A 141 -7.44 -18.53 -22.87
C LYS A 141 -6.55 -19.78 -22.97
N VAL A 142 -6.09 -20.28 -21.83
CA VAL A 142 -5.39 -21.56 -21.66
C VAL A 142 -6.44 -22.64 -21.41
#